data_AF-A0A401NGE3-F1
#
_entry.id   AF-A0A401NGE3-F1
#
_cell.length_a   1.000
_cell.length_b   1.000
_cell.length_c   1.000
_cell.angle_alpha   90.00
_cell.angle_beta   90.00
_cell.angle_gamma   90.00
#
_symmetry.space_group_name_H-M   'P 1'
#
loop_
_entity.id
_entity.type
_entity.pdbx_description
1 polymer ?
#
loop_
_entity_poly.entity_id
_entity_poly.type
_entity_poly.pdbx_seq_one_letter_code
_entity_poly.pdbx_strand_id
1 'polypeptide(L)'
;DLPNNMIHQVAIKSLPQEWLWCETWCSDETKEMAKTIDLCNNPKTKEPKLKAAVRIVPEWNDYDNEIKELSKRMEEQKKDNHTKANLQSSAPKRDEL
;
A
#
# COMPACT_ATOMS: atom_id res chain seq x y z
N ASP A 1 2.74 19.04 13.83
CA ASP A 1 3.24 20.43 13.91
C ASP A 1 4.61 20.62 14.54
N LEU A 2 5.07 19.73 15.42
CA LEU A 2 6.34 19.91 16.13
C LEU A 2 7.54 20.26 15.22
N PRO A 3 7.77 19.61 14.06
CA PRO A 3 8.84 20.01 13.14
C PRO A 3 8.70 21.46 12.63
N ASN A 4 7.48 21.91 12.32
CA ASN A 4 7.22 23.28 11.86
C ASN A 4 7.53 24.30 12.96
N ASN A 5 7.13 24.01 14.21
CA ASN A 5 7.38 24.90 15.34
C ASN A 5 8.87 25.01 15.68
N MET A 6 9.65 23.96 15.42
CA MET A 6 11.08 23.89 15.75
C MET A 6 12.01 24.28 14.60
N ILE A 7 11.50 24.77 13.46
CA ILE A 7 12.30 25.03 12.24
C ILE A 7 13.48 25.99 12.46
N HIS A 8 13.37 26.91 13.42
CA HIS A 8 14.43 27.87 13.75
C HIS A 8 15.49 27.29 14.71
N GLN A 9 15.17 26.19 15.40
CA GLN A 9 16.07 25.53 16.36
C GLN A 9 16.75 24.31 15.73
N VAL A 10 16.02 23.61 14.86
CA VAL A 10 16.50 22.42 14.14
C VAL A 10 16.33 22.71 12.65
N ALA A 11 17.45 22.71 11.93
CA ALA A 11 17.45 23.01 10.50
C ALA A 11 16.62 21.97 9.72
N ILE A 12 15.69 22.45 8.90
CA ILE A 12 14.90 21.63 7.98
C ILE A 12 15.25 22.04 6.56
N LYS A 13 15.65 21.06 5.73
CA LYS A 13 15.88 21.29 4.30
C LYS A 13 14.57 21.14 3.54
N SER A 14 14.12 22.23 2.92
CA SER A 14 12.99 22.17 1.99
C SER A 14 13.37 21.37 0.75
N LEU A 15 12.56 20.37 0.42
CA LEU A 15 12.65 19.66 -0.85
C LEU A 15 11.96 20.48 -1.95
N PRO A 16 12.39 20.32 -3.22
CA PRO A 16 11.67 20.87 -4.36
C PRO A 16 10.19 20.43 -4.42
N GLN A 17 9.33 21.27 -4.99
CA GLN A 17 7.87 21.05 -5.00
C GLN A 17 7.47 19.73 -5.68
N GLU A 18 8.21 19.27 -6.68
CA GLU A 18 7.87 18.06 -7.41
C GLU A 18 7.97 16.78 -6.56
N TRP A 19 8.54 16.85 -5.35
CA TRP A 19 8.59 15.72 -4.45
C TRP A 19 7.27 15.38 -3.78
N LEU A 20 6.31 16.30 -3.72
CA LEU A 20 5.01 16.08 -3.08
C LEU A 20 3.90 16.78 -3.85
N TRP A 21 2.98 15.98 -4.40
CA TRP A 21 1.76 16.46 -5.05
C TRP A 21 0.52 15.97 -4.32
N CYS A 22 -0.52 16.81 -4.21
CA CYS A 22 -1.82 16.39 -3.72
C CYS A 22 -2.95 17.19 -4.39
N GLU A 23 -4.04 16.52 -4.75
CA GLU A 23 -5.12 17.10 -5.59
C GLU A 23 -5.80 18.33 -4.97
N THR A 24 -5.81 18.43 -3.63
CA THR A 24 -6.51 19.54 -2.97
C THR A 24 -5.73 20.85 -3.03
N TRP A 25 -4.40 20.79 -3.06
CA TRP A 25 -3.54 21.97 -2.90
C TRP A 25 -2.60 22.22 -4.08
N CYS A 26 -2.40 21.22 -4.94
CA CYS A 26 -1.59 21.34 -6.15
C CYS A 26 -2.51 21.39 -7.38
N SER A 27 -2.06 22.07 -8.44
CA SER A 27 -2.79 22.09 -9.69
C SER A 27 -2.57 20.80 -10.49
N ASP A 28 -3.51 20.44 -11.36
CA ASP A 28 -3.42 19.21 -12.16
C ASP A 28 -2.24 19.23 -13.13
N GLU A 29 -1.84 20.40 -13.62
CA GLU A 29 -0.69 20.56 -14.52
C GLU A 29 0.63 20.16 -13.84
N THR A 30 0.74 20.35 -12.53
CA THR A 30 1.96 19.98 -11.78
C THR A 30 2.07 18.49 -11.50
N LYS A 31 1.01 17.71 -11.77
CA LYS A 31 0.96 16.28 -11.49
C LYS A 31 1.93 15.48 -12.36
N GLU A 32 2.14 15.90 -13.61
CA GLU A 32 3.07 15.21 -14.53
C GLU A 32 4.52 15.23 -14.02
N MET A 33 4.89 16.28 -13.28
CA MET A 33 6.23 16.41 -12.70
C MET A 33 6.35 15.70 -11.34
N ALA A 34 5.23 15.27 -10.75
CA ALA A 34 5.20 14.75 -9.39
C ALA A 34 5.97 13.42 -9.28
N LYS A 35 6.89 13.37 -8.31
CA LYS A 35 7.64 12.16 -7.95
C LYS A 35 6.87 11.30 -6.96
N THR A 36 6.03 11.93 -6.12
CA THR A 36 5.13 11.23 -5.20
C THR A 36 3.79 11.96 -5.09
N ILE A 37 2.74 11.19 -4.82
CA ILE A 37 1.36 11.69 -4.69
C ILE A 37 0.86 11.33 -3.30
N ASP A 38 0.46 12.33 -2.52
CA ASP A 38 -0.28 12.15 -1.27
C ASP A 38 -1.79 12.25 -1.52
N LEU A 39 -2.53 11.26 -1.05
CA LEU A 39 -4.00 11.26 -1.07
C LEU A 39 -4.52 12.02 0.15
N CYS A 40 -4.26 13.34 0.15
CA CYS A 40 -4.64 14.25 1.22
C CYS A 40 -6.16 14.30 1.40
N ASN A 41 -6.62 14.63 2.60
CA ASN A 41 -8.05 14.80 2.85
C ASN A 41 -8.57 16.07 2.14
N ASN A 42 -9.73 15.95 1.49
CA ASN A 42 -10.42 17.09 0.90
C ASN A 42 -11.34 17.74 1.95
N PRO A 43 -11.19 19.04 2.28
CA PRO A 43 -12.05 19.70 3.25
C PRO A 43 -13.47 19.96 2.71
N LYS A 44 -13.67 19.94 1.38
CA LYS A 44 -14.96 20.17 0.72
C LYS A 44 -15.75 18.88 0.49
N THR A 45 -15.08 17.74 0.37
CA THR A 45 -15.71 16.45 0.06
C THR A 45 -15.24 15.34 1.01
N LYS A 46 -16.12 14.40 1.32
CA LYS A 46 -15.78 13.21 2.13
C LYS A 46 -15.52 11.99 1.25
N GLU A 47 -14.80 12.17 0.15
CA GLU A 47 -14.43 11.03 -0.70
C GLU A 47 -13.50 10.08 0.07
N PRO A 48 -13.81 8.77 0.14
CA PRO A 48 -12.93 7.80 0.77
C PRO A 48 -11.61 7.66 0.00
N LYS A 49 -10.50 7.47 0.73
CA LYS A 49 -9.15 7.35 0.13
C LYS A 49 -9.03 6.28 -0.96
N LEU A 50 -9.68 5.13 -0.80
CA LEU A 50 -9.67 4.06 -1.81
C LEU A 50 -10.28 4.51 -3.14
N LYS A 51 -11.38 5.27 -3.08
CA LYS A 51 -12.03 5.79 -4.29
C LYS A 51 -11.16 6.86 -4.94
N ALA A 52 -10.56 7.74 -4.14
CA ALA A 52 -9.62 8.74 -4.63
C ALA A 52 -8.38 8.09 -5.27
N ALA A 53 -7.83 7.03 -4.69
CA ALA A 53 -6.66 6.32 -5.22
C ALA A 53 -6.89 5.81 -6.65
N VAL A 54 -8.01 5.10 -6.86
CA VAL A 54 -8.41 4.57 -8.18
C VAL A 54 -8.60 5.69 -9.21
N ARG A 55 -9.14 6.85 -8.80
CA ARG A 55 -9.43 7.98 -9.69
C ARG A 55 -8.20 8.81 -10.02
N ILE A 56 -7.33 9.03 -9.02
CA ILE A 56 -6.18 9.94 -9.11
C ILE A 56 -4.98 9.21 -9.69
N VAL A 57 -4.73 7.95 -9.34
CA VAL A 57 -3.53 7.21 -9.72
C VAL A 57 -3.94 6.07 -10.66
N PRO A 58 -3.76 6.21 -11.99
CA PRO A 58 -4.26 5.24 -12.97
C PRO A 58 -3.67 3.84 -12.80
N GLU A 59 -2.42 3.75 -12.36
CA GLU A 59 -1.72 2.49 -12.11
C GLU A 59 -2.10 1.80 -10.78
N TRP A 60 -2.95 2.44 -9.97
CA TRP A 60 -3.30 1.90 -8.64
C TRP A 60 -3.98 0.53 -8.72
N ASN A 61 -4.86 0.34 -9.70
CA ASN A 61 -5.57 -0.93 -9.89
C ASN A 61 -4.61 -2.07 -10.23
N ASP A 62 -3.55 -1.78 -10.99
CA ASP A 62 -2.57 -2.79 -11.40
C ASP A 62 -1.80 -3.30 -10.18
N TYR A 63 -1.32 -2.38 -9.33
CA TYR A 63 -0.66 -2.73 -8.09
C TYR A 63 -1.58 -3.48 -7.11
N ASP A 64 -2.82 -3.03 -6.95
CA ASP A 64 -3.79 -3.69 -6.07
C ASP A 64 -4.09 -5.12 -6.55
N ASN A 65 -4.21 -5.33 -7.86
CA ASN A 65 -4.40 -6.65 -8.46
C ASN A 65 -3.17 -7.56 -8.26
N GLU A 66 -1.96 -7.03 -8.46
CA GLU A 66 -0.72 -7.80 -8.25
C GLU A 66 -0.63 -8.33 -6.81
N ILE A 67 -0.94 -7.49 -5.82
CA ILE A 67 -0.92 -7.87 -4.41
C ILE A 67 -2.02 -8.89 -4.08
N LYS A 68 -3.21 -8.75 -4.67
CA LYS A 68 -4.31 -9.72 -4.50
C LYS A 68 -3.94 -11.10 -5.04
N GLU A 69 -3.35 -11.17 -6.23
CA GLU A 69 -2.91 -12.45 -6.82
C GLU A 69 -1.76 -13.08 -6.04
N LEU A 70 -0.81 -12.27 -5.54
CA LEU A 70 0.23 -12.75 -4.63
C LEU A 70 -0.38 -13.33 -3.34
N SER A 71 -1.32 -12.61 -2.73
CA SER A 71 -1.98 -13.03 -1.48
C SER A 71 -2.72 -14.35 -1.67
N LYS A 72 -3.47 -14.50 -2.77
CA LYS A 72 -4.17 -15.73 -3.13
C LYS A 72 -3.22 -16.91 -3.26
N ARG A 73 -2.10 -16.75 -3.98
CA ARG A 73 -1.08 -17.80 -4.12
C ARG A 73 -0.50 -18.22 -2.76
N MET A 74 -0.28 -17.26 -1.85
CA MET A 74 0.22 -17.58 -0.50
C MET A 74 -0.82 -18.34 0.34
N GLU A 75 -2.11 -18.03 0.20
CA GLU A 75 -3.18 -18.77 0.88
C GLU A 75 -3.32 -20.20 0.37
N GLU A 76 -3.23 -20.41 -0.95
CA GLU A 76 -3.23 -21.73 -1.58
C GLU A 76 -2.06 -22.59 -1.10
N GLN A 77 -0.84 -22.03 -1.07
CA GLN A 77 0.35 -22.71 -0.54
C GLN A 77 0.20 -23.09 0.94
N LYS A 78 -0.40 -22.23 1.76
CA LYS A 78 -0.67 -22.54 3.17
C LYS A 78 -1.64 -23.71 3.32
N LYS A 79 -2.69 -23.76 2.50
CA LYS A 79 -3.65 -24.88 2.49
C LYS A 79 -2.98 -26.18 2.06
N ASP A 80 -2.19 -26.16 1.01
CA ASP A 80 -1.46 -27.34 0.53
C ASP A 80 -0.49 -27.88 1.59
N ASN A 81 0.24 -26.99 2.27
CA ASN A 81 1.16 -27.37 3.33
C ASN A 81 0.41 -27.92 4.56
N HIS A 82 -0.74 -27.35 4.91
CA HIS A 82 -1.56 -27.86 6.00
C HIS A 82 -2.12 -29.26 5.68
N THR A 83 -2.62 -29.47 4.46
CA THR A 83 -3.11 -30.76 3.99
C THR A 83 -1.99 -31.81 3.98
N LYS A 84 -0.79 -31.47 3.47
CA LYS A 84 0.38 -32.37 3.49
C LYS A 84 0.84 -32.73 4.90
N ALA A 85 0.87 -31.77 5.82
CA ALA A 85 1.21 -32.03 7.21
C ALA A 85 0.20 -32.99 7.87
N ASN A 86 -1.10 -32.84 7.59
CA ASN A 86 -2.15 -33.67 8.15
C ASN A 86 -2.15 -35.11 7.59
N LEU A 87 -1.79 -35.27 6.30
CA LEU A 87 -1.58 -36.58 5.65
C LEU A 87 -0.35 -37.31 6.21
N GLN A 88 0.72 -36.59 6.59
CA GLN A 88 1.90 -37.19 7.21
C GLN A 88 1.65 -37.61 8.68
N SER A 89 0.80 -36.90 9.43
CA SER A 89 0.45 -37.28 10.81
C SER A 89 -0.54 -38.44 10.92
N SER A 90 -1.22 -38.80 9.83
CA SER A 90 -2.23 -39.88 9.77
C SER A 90 -1.71 -41.18 9.16
N ALA A 91 -0.43 -41.25 8.80
CA ALA A 91 0.19 -42.49 8.36
C ALA A 91 0.14 -43.55 9.49
N PRO A 92 -0.41 -44.75 9.25
CA PRO A 92 -0.53 -45.78 10.27
C PRO A 92 0.86 -46.22 10.73
N LYS A 93 1.10 -46.20 12.05
CA LYS A 93 2.28 -46.83 12.65
C LYS A 93 2.23 -48.31 12.27
N ARG A 94 3.25 -48.76 11.53
CA ARG A 94 3.46 -50.17 11.21
C ARG A 94 3.83 -50.86 12.51
N ASP A 95 2.92 -51.63 13.09
CA ASP A 95 3.20 -52.46 14.25
C ASP A 95 4.25 -53.51 13.85
N GLU A 96 5.46 -53.40 14.42
CA GLU A 96 6.50 -54.42 14.32
C GLU A 96 6.23 -55.52 15.37
N LEU A 97 6.24 -56.77 14.90
CA LEU A 97 6.06 -58.00 15.69
C LEU A 97 7.17 -58.21 16.74
#